data_AF-D0NZQ4-F1
#
_entry.id   AF-D0NZQ4-F1
#
_cell.length_a   1.000
_cell.length_b   1.000
_cell.length_c   1.000
_cell.angle_alpha   90.00
_cell.angle_beta   90.00
_cell.angle_gamma   90.00
#
_symmetry.space_group_name_H-M   'P 1'
#
loop_
_entity.id
_entity.type
_entity.pdbx_description
1 polymer ?
#
loop_
_entity_poly.entity_id
_entity_poly.type
_entity_poly.pdbx_seq_one_letter_code
_entity_poly.pdbx_strand_id
1 'polypeptide(L)'
;MKSKSGFHSFSTYAEHRSALYNLFRDYHCIMTPQLERELSCHFKGLQHRIAGTISSGNGSIKVGKDPMTFGLYRSIAAEMIKSSSREMMFARAFLLMSWNLISRAANTVSLCYSHMEWDEDALKVFFAHVKNDSPKRSSAHIRKPPDA
;
A
#
# COMPACT_ATOMS: atom_id res chain seq x y z
N MET A 1 -3.49 -8.20 33.65
CA MET A 1 -3.66 -7.72 32.25
C MET A 1 -2.95 -6.38 32.13
N LYS A 2 -1.76 -6.32 31.49
CA LYS A 2 -1.05 -5.04 31.30
C LYS A 2 -1.75 -4.24 30.20
N SER A 3 -2.26 -3.07 30.58
CA SER A 3 -2.81 -2.06 29.68
C SER A 3 -1.81 -1.78 28.55
N LYS A 4 -2.20 -2.05 27.30
CA LYS A 4 -1.47 -1.58 26.12
C LYS A 4 -1.75 -0.08 26.02
N SER A 5 -1.02 0.75 26.76
CA SER A 5 -0.93 2.19 26.50
C SER A 5 -0.10 2.36 25.22
N GLY A 6 -0.73 2.05 24.09
CA GLY A 6 -0.07 1.89 22.80
C GLY A 6 0.07 3.22 22.09
N PHE A 7 1.31 3.73 22.02
CA PHE A 7 1.65 4.77 21.05
C PHE A 7 1.21 4.31 19.65
N HIS A 8 0.65 5.22 18.84
CA HIS A 8 0.38 4.93 17.44
C HIS A 8 1.67 4.69 16.65
N SER A 9 1.57 4.11 15.46
CA SER A 9 2.74 3.90 14.61
C SER A 9 3.34 5.25 14.19
N PHE A 10 4.63 5.23 13.84
CA PHE A 10 5.30 6.40 13.27
C PHE A 10 4.57 6.94 12.03
N SER A 11 4.06 6.05 11.16
CA SER A 11 3.38 6.46 9.92
C SER A 11 2.12 7.24 10.23
N THR A 12 1.36 6.85 11.25
CA THR A 12 0.13 7.55 11.66
C THR A 12 0.44 8.98 12.12
N TYR A 13 1.48 9.18 12.94
CA TYR A 13 1.88 10.52 13.36
C TYR A 13 2.40 11.38 12.18
N ALA A 14 3.16 10.78 11.26
CA ALA A 14 3.63 11.47 10.07
C ALA A 14 2.45 11.88 9.16
N GLU A 15 1.45 11.02 9.00
CA GLU A 15 0.22 11.31 8.26
C GLU A 15 -0.56 12.46 8.89
N HIS A 16 -0.73 12.48 10.22
CA HIS A 16 -1.37 13.61 10.92
C HIS A 16 -0.62 14.92 10.72
N ARG A 17 0.72 14.89 10.78
CA ARG A 17 1.54 16.07 10.47
C ARG A 17 1.26 16.53 9.05
N SER A 18 1.38 15.65 8.05
CA SER A 18 1.14 16.00 6.65
C SER A 18 -0.28 16.54 6.40
N ALA A 19 -1.29 15.97 7.04
CA ALA A 19 -2.67 16.44 6.96
C ALA A 19 -2.83 17.87 7.51
N LEU A 20 -2.17 18.19 8.63
CA LEU A 20 -2.18 19.54 9.18
C LEU A 20 -1.53 20.55 8.23
N TYR A 21 -0.36 20.23 7.66
CA TYR A 21 0.28 21.10 6.65
C TYR A 21 -0.59 21.24 5.40
N ASN A 22 -1.29 20.18 5.00
CA ASN A 22 -2.22 20.23 3.88
C ASN A 22 -3.39 21.18 4.17
N LEU A 23 -3.93 21.16 5.39
CA LEU A 23 -5.01 22.07 5.79
C LEU A 23 -4.60 23.54 5.67
N PHE A 24 -3.41 23.92 6.17
CA PHE A 24 -2.90 25.29 6.01
C PHE A 24 -2.78 25.68 4.53
N ARG A 25 -2.32 24.76 3.68
CA ARG A 25 -2.22 24.96 2.24
C ARG A 25 -3.59 25.13 1.58
N ASP A 26 -4.57 24.31 1.95
CA ASP A 26 -5.93 24.33 1.38
C ASP A 26 -6.68 25.62 1.74
N TYR A 27 -6.44 26.17 2.94
CA TYR A 27 -6.98 27.45 3.39
C TYR A 27 -6.12 28.66 2.99
N HIS A 28 -5.10 28.48 2.14
CA HIS A 28 -4.14 29.53 1.73
C HIS A 28 -3.52 30.32 2.90
N CYS A 29 -3.39 29.67 4.05
CA CYS A 29 -2.86 30.26 5.27
C CYS A 29 -1.37 29.90 5.41
N ILE A 30 -0.54 30.89 5.71
CA ILE A 30 0.88 30.65 6.00
C ILE A 30 1.01 30.25 7.47
N MET A 31 1.59 29.07 7.73
CA MET A 31 1.89 28.65 9.09
C MET A 31 2.99 29.55 9.66
N THR A 32 2.81 30.08 10.87
CA THR A 32 3.84 30.95 11.46
C THR A 32 5.14 30.17 11.65
N PRO A 33 6.31 30.79 11.41
CA PRO A 33 7.60 30.10 11.49
C PRO A 33 7.90 29.57 12.89
N GLN A 34 7.36 30.23 13.92
CA GLN A 34 7.44 29.75 15.30
C GLN A 34 6.67 28.43 15.47
N LEU A 35 5.41 28.38 15.04
CA LEU A 35 4.58 27.18 15.15
C LEU A 35 5.17 26.02 14.34
N GLU A 36 5.69 26.29 13.14
CA GLU A 36 6.36 25.28 12.31
C GLU A 36 7.57 24.65 13.00
N ARG A 37 8.40 25.48 13.63
CA ARG A 37 9.57 25.04 14.38
C ARG A 37 9.15 24.21 15.60
N GLU A 38 8.17 24.68 16.35
CA GLU A 38 7.64 23.98 17.53
C GLU A 38 7.06 22.62 17.13
N LEU A 39 6.24 22.57 16.09
CA LEU A 39 5.66 21.34 15.57
C LEU A 39 6.76 20.35 15.17
N SER A 40 7.76 20.81 14.41
CA SER A 40 8.89 19.98 14.00
C SER A 40 9.67 19.43 15.20
N CYS A 41 9.92 20.26 16.22
CA CYS A 41 10.61 19.86 17.44
C CYS A 41 9.81 18.81 18.23
N HIS A 42 8.50 19.03 18.43
CA HIS A 42 7.63 18.11 19.15
C HIS A 42 7.51 16.77 18.46
N PHE A 43 7.32 16.75 17.13
CA PHE A 43 7.28 15.49 16.37
C PHE A 43 8.62 14.73 16.48
N LYS A 44 9.76 15.43 16.41
CA LYS A 44 11.08 14.80 16.59
C LYS A 44 11.25 14.22 18.00
N GLY A 45 10.83 14.95 19.03
CA GLY A 45 10.84 14.46 20.41
C GLY A 45 9.95 13.22 20.61
N LEU A 46 8.77 13.22 20.00
CA LEU A 46 7.86 12.08 20.00
C LEU A 46 8.50 10.85 19.33
N GLN A 47 9.17 11.04 18.19
CA GLN A 47 9.89 9.98 17.48
C GLN A 47 10.98 9.36 18.34
N HIS A 48 11.81 10.19 19.00
CA HIS A 48 12.86 9.69 19.89
C HIS A 48 12.28 8.92 21.09
N ARG A 49 11.16 9.40 21.67
CA ARG A 49 10.52 8.70 22.79
C ARG A 49 10.00 7.33 22.36
N ILE A 50 9.36 7.24 21.20
CA ILE A 50 8.87 5.97 20.66
C ILE A 50 10.05 5.03 20.35
N ALA A 51 11.10 5.52 19.70
CA ALA A 51 12.30 4.74 19.42
C ALA A 51 12.97 4.22 20.71
N GLY A 52 13.05 5.07 21.74
CA GLY A 52 13.51 4.67 23.07
C GLY A 52 12.64 3.57 23.69
N THR A 53 11.31 3.66 23.60
CA THR A 53 10.42 2.61 24.11
C THR A 53 10.56 1.28 23.37
N ILE A 54 10.78 1.30 22.04
CA ILE A 54 11.03 0.10 21.25
C ILE A 54 12.39 -0.51 21.64
N SER A 55 13.43 0.33 21.79
CA SER A 55 14.76 -0.12 22.20
C SER A 55 14.77 -0.75 23.59
N SER A 56 13.92 -0.27 24.50
CA SER A 56 13.75 -0.84 25.85
C SER A 56 12.90 -2.11 25.86
N GLY A 57 12.56 -2.68 24.69
CA GLY A 57 11.78 -3.91 24.55
C GLY A 57 10.26 -3.73 24.68
N ASN A 58 9.77 -2.49 24.79
CA ASN A 58 8.36 -2.19 25.02
C ASN A 58 7.67 -1.75 23.71
N GLY A 59 7.74 -2.60 22.68
CA GLY A 59 7.15 -2.38 21.35
C GLY A 59 7.62 -3.38 20.30
N SER A 60 6.94 -3.45 19.16
CA SER A 60 7.41 -4.24 18.01
C SER A 60 8.54 -3.50 17.28
N ILE A 61 9.69 -4.16 17.10
CA ILE A 61 10.81 -3.64 16.28
C ILE A 61 10.43 -3.66 14.79
N LYS A 62 9.65 -4.65 14.37
CA LYS A 62 9.16 -4.74 13.00
C LYS A 62 8.06 -3.71 12.78
N VAL A 63 8.31 -2.83 11.82
CA VAL A 63 7.33 -1.85 11.32
C VAL A 63 6.72 -2.41 10.05
N GLY A 64 5.39 -2.55 10.03
CA GLY A 64 4.64 -3.04 8.87
C GLY A 64 4.11 -4.46 9.04
N LYS A 65 3.51 -4.98 7.96
CA LYS A 65 2.99 -6.36 7.90
C LYS A 65 4.10 -7.28 7.37
N ASP A 66 4.29 -8.43 8.00
CA ASP A 66 5.19 -9.45 7.45
C ASP A 66 4.65 -9.94 6.09
N PRO A 67 5.52 -10.16 5.09
CA PRO A 67 5.09 -10.69 3.80
C PRO A 67 4.52 -12.10 3.99
N MET A 68 3.47 -12.41 3.22
CA MET A 68 2.96 -13.77 3.18
C MET A 68 4.04 -14.70 2.65
N THR A 69 4.30 -15.81 3.37
CA THR A 69 5.28 -16.79 2.93
C THR A 69 4.72 -17.63 1.78
N PHE A 70 5.61 -18.13 0.91
CA PHE A 70 5.20 -19.00 -0.19
C PHE A 70 4.50 -20.28 0.30
N GLY A 71 4.96 -20.84 1.42
CA GLY A 71 4.32 -22.01 2.04
C GLY A 71 2.88 -21.73 2.49
N LEU A 72 2.62 -20.54 3.03
CA LEU A 72 1.27 -20.12 3.41
C LEU A 72 0.39 -19.91 2.17
N TYR A 73 0.90 -19.26 1.12
CA TYR A 73 0.21 -19.11 -0.16
C TYR A 73 -0.21 -20.48 -0.73
N ARG A 74 0.71 -21.44 -0.80
CA ARG A 74 0.44 -22.79 -1.32
C ARG A 74 -0.61 -23.52 -0.49
N SER A 75 -0.55 -23.41 0.83
CA SER A 75 -1.50 -24.07 1.74
C SER A 75 -2.91 -23.51 1.56
N ILE A 76 -3.05 -22.18 1.52
CA ILE A 76 -4.34 -21.52 1.30
C ILE A 76 -4.91 -21.88 -0.08
N ALA A 77 -4.09 -21.82 -1.13
CA ALA A 77 -4.53 -22.18 -2.48
C ALA A 77 -4.97 -23.64 -2.58
N ALA A 78 -4.27 -24.57 -1.91
CA ALA A 78 -4.63 -25.98 -1.87
C ALA A 78 -5.98 -26.21 -1.15
N GLU A 79 -6.24 -25.54 -0.03
CA GLU A 79 -7.55 -25.62 0.64
C GLU A 79 -8.67 -25.03 -0.22
N MET A 80 -8.42 -23.95 -0.95
CA MET A 80 -9.40 -23.37 -1.87
C MET A 80 -9.76 -24.31 -3.03
N ILE A 81 -8.83 -25.17 -3.49
CA ILE A 81 -9.09 -26.17 -4.54
C ILE A 81 -10.03 -27.29 -4.05
N LYS A 82 -9.99 -27.64 -2.76
CA LYS A 82 -10.82 -28.72 -2.20
C LYS A 82 -12.29 -28.35 -2.09
N SER A 83 -12.62 -27.06 -2.08
CA SER A 83 -13.99 -26.57 -2.00
C SER A 83 -14.59 -26.35 -3.39
N SER A 84 -15.83 -26.78 -3.59
CA SER A 84 -16.62 -26.50 -4.80
C SER A 84 -17.41 -25.18 -4.71
N SER A 85 -17.25 -24.40 -3.63
CA SER A 85 -17.93 -23.11 -3.46
C SER A 85 -17.44 -22.08 -4.48
N ARG A 86 -18.37 -21.30 -5.04
CA ARG A 86 -18.08 -20.18 -5.95
C ARG A 86 -17.20 -19.12 -5.30
N GLU A 87 -17.40 -18.88 -4.01
CA GLU A 87 -16.61 -17.92 -3.23
C GLU A 87 -15.16 -18.36 -3.14
N MET A 88 -14.92 -19.67 -2.97
CA MET A 88 -13.58 -20.24 -2.88
C MET A 88 -12.88 -20.24 -4.25
N MET A 89 -13.62 -20.47 -5.34
CA MET A 89 -13.11 -20.31 -6.70
C MET A 89 -12.71 -18.87 -6.99
N PHE A 90 -13.55 -17.90 -6.62
CA PHE A 90 -13.25 -16.48 -6.78
C PHE A 90 -12.06 -16.05 -5.92
N ALA A 91 -12.04 -16.44 -4.64
CA ALA A 91 -10.94 -16.13 -3.72
C ALA A 91 -9.61 -16.69 -4.23
N ARG A 92 -9.61 -17.89 -4.83
CA ARG A 92 -8.44 -18.49 -5.46
C ARG A 92 -7.95 -17.68 -6.66
N ALA A 93 -8.87 -17.30 -7.55
CA ALA A 93 -8.53 -16.47 -8.72
C ALA A 93 -7.96 -15.12 -8.28
N PHE A 94 -8.61 -14.46 -7.32
CA PHE A 94 -8.13 -13.21 -6.73
C PHE A 94 -6.74 -13.37 -6.12
N LEU A 95 -6.52 -14.38 -5.27
CA LEU A 95 -5.23 -14.63 -4.62
C LEU A 95 -4.13 -14.91 -5.64
N LEU A 96 -4.41 -15.73 -6.65
CA LEU A 96 -3.46 -16.07 -7.73
C LEU A 96 -3.08 -14.83 -8.53
N MET A 97 -4.07 -14.00 -8.91
CA MET A 97 -3.81 -12.76 -9.65
C MET A 97 -3.05 -11.73 -8.80
N SER A 98 -3.43 -11.54 -7.53
CA SER A 98 -2.71 -10.66 -6.61
C SER A 98 -1.27 -11.10 -6.39
N TRP A 99 -1.03 -12.41 -6.26
CA TRP A 99 0.30 -12.97 -6.05
C TRP A 99 1.20 -12.84 -7.27
N ASN A 100 0.74 -13.27 -8.46
CA ASN A 100 1.54 -13.25 -9.68
C ASN A 100 1.86 -11.81 -10.13
N LEU A 101 0.92 -10.89 -9.98
CA LEU A 101 1.10 -9.50 -10.40
C LEU A 101 1.76 -8.63 -9.31
N ILE A 102 2.01 -9.18 -8.12
CA ILE A 102 2.47 -8.43 -6.93
C ILE A 102 1.59 -7.18 -6.74
N SER A 103 0.28 -7.35 -6.95
CA SER A 103 -0.67 -6.23 -7.06
C SER A 103 -1.37 -5.97 -5.74
N ARG A 104 -1.73 -4.71 -5.48
CA ARG A 104 -2.60 -4.37 -4.36
C ARG A 104 -4.00 -4.88 -4.65
N ALA A 105 -4.73 -5.25 -3.61
CA ALA A 105 -6.12 -5.72 -3.72
C ALA A 105 -6.99 -4.77 -4.56
N ALA A 106 -6.88 -3.45 -4.37
CA ALA A 106 -7.61 -2.45 -5.15
C ALA A 106 -7.36 -2.57 -6.66
N ASN A 107 -6.10 -2.79 -7.05
CA ASN A 107 -5.71 -2.96 -8.45
C ASN A 107 -6.18 -4.31 -9.01
N THR A 108 -6.11 -5.40 -8.21
CA THR A 108 -6.57 -6.72 -8.64
C THR A 108 -8.08 -6.73 -8.86
N VAL A 109 -8.86 -6.11 -7.97
CA VAL A 109 -10.34 -6.05 -8.09
C VAL A 109 -10.78 -5.16 -9.25
N SER A 110 -10.00 -4.14 -9.63
CA SER A 110 -10.31 -3.29 -10.78
C SER A 110 -10.00 -3.91 -12.15
N LEU A 111 -9.50 -5.14 -12.21
CA LEU A 111 -9.19 -5.80 -13.47
C LEU A 111 -10.49 -6.19 -14.20
N CYS A 112 -10.60 -5.74 -15.45
CA CYS A 112 -11.67 -6.10 -16.36
C CYS A 112 -11.14 -7.06 -17.42
N TYR A 113 -12.03 -7.83 -18.06
CA TYR A 113 -11.66 -8.69 -19.19
C TYR A 113 -10.98 -7.93 -20.34
N SER A 114 -11.38 -6.68 -20.59
CA SER A 114 -10.76 -5.80 -21.58
C SER A 114 -9.30 -5.42 -21.26
N HIS A 115 -8.82 -5.71 -20.05
CA HIS A 115 -7.44 -5.45 -19.62
C HIS A 115 -6.56 -6.71 -19.72
N MET A 116 -7.07 -7.82 -20.25
CA MET A 116 -6.36 -9.08 -20.33
C MET A 116 -6.25 -9.54 -21.77
N GLU A 117 -5.07 -10.03 -22.14
CA GLU A 117 -4.78 -10.57 -23.47
C GLU A 117 -3.87 -11.78 -23.30
N TRP A 118 -4.10 -12.82 -24.11
CA TRP A 118 -3.18 -13.94 -24.22
C TRP A 118 -2.10 -13.61 -25.24
N ASP A 119 -0.85 -13.79 -24.84
CA ASP A 119 0.33 -13.64 -25.70
C ASP A 119 1.18 -14.89 -25.58
N GLU A 120 1.19 -15.70 -26.64
CA GLU A 120 1.83 -17.02 -26.65
C GLU A 120 1.41 -17.88 -25.44
N ASP A 121 2.33 -18.10 -24.48
CA ASP A 121 2.12 -18.90 -23.27
C ASP A 121 1.84 -18.06 -22.00
N ALA A 122 1.73 -16.73 -22.15
CA ALA A 122 1.59 -15.80 -21.05
C ALA A 122 0.26 -15.01 -21.08
N LEU A 123 -0.32 -14.81 -19.90
CA LEU A 123 -1.43 -13.88 -19.72
C LEU A 123 -0.88 -12.46 -19.48
N LYS A 124 -1.10 -11.56 -20.43
CA LYS A 124 -0.81 -10.12 -20.27
C LYS A 124 -1.94 -9.43 -19.52
N VAL A 125 -1.58 -8.56 -18.58
CA VAL A 125 -2.52 -7.75 -17.80
C VAL A 125 -2.12 -6.28 -17.88
N PHE A 126 -3.02 -5.45 -18.39
CA PHE A 126 -2.82 -4.02 -18.56
C PHE A 126 -3.41 -3.22 -17.38
N PHE A 127 -2.59 -2.40 -16.74
CA PHE A 127 -3.07 -1.48 -15.70
C PHE A 127 -3.25 -0.08 -16.27
N ALA A 128 -4.49 0.42 -16.28
CA ALA A 128 -4.81 1.77 -16.75
C ALA A 128 -4.22 2.88 -15.88
N HIS A 129 -4.05 2.63 -14.58
CA HIS A 129 -3.47 3.58 -13.64
C HIS A 129 -2.31 2.92 -12.89
N VAL A 130 -1.09 3.34 -13.21
CA VAL A 130 0.11 2.98 -12.46
C VAL A 130 0.32 4.02 -11.36
N LYS A 131 0.74 3.60 -10.17
CA LYS A 131 0.91 4.44 -8.96
C LYS A 131 1.70 5.75 -9.18
N ASN A 132 2.51 5.83 -10.24
CA ASN A 132 3.37 6.97 -10.54
C ASN A 132 2.88 7.83 -11.71
N ASP A 133 1.66 7.61 -12.21
CA ASP A 133 1.10 8.42 -13.28
C ASP A 133 0.59 9.76 -12.70
N SER A 134 1.54 10.60 -12.28
CA SER A 134 1.28 12.01 -12.09
C SER A 134 1.06 12.63 -13.47
N PRO A 135 0.01 13.44 -13.71
CA PRO A 135 -0.31 14.01 -15.02
C PRO A 135 0.77 14.93 -15.63
N LYS A 136 1.94 15.04 -15.01
CA LYS A 136 3.07 15.86 -15.45
C LYS A 136 4.13 15.09 -16.25
N ARG A 137 3.92 13.81 -16.59
CA ARG A 137 4.93 13.01 -17.32
C ARG A 137 4.37 12.14 -18.46
N SER A 138 3.25 12.52 -19.04
CA SER A 138 2.71 11.91 -20.25
C SER A 138 2.67 12.94 -21.39
N SER A 139 3.86 13.40 -21.75
CA SER A 139 4.13 13.82 -23.13
C SER A 139 5.04 12.75 -23.72
N ALA A 140 4.57 12.11 -24.79
CA ALA A 140 5.26 11.19 -25.69
C ALA A 140 4.99 9.68 -25.50
N HIS A 141 4.44 9.11 -26.59
CA HIS A 141 4.40 7.72 -27.01
C HIS A 141 3.28 6.80 -26.50
N ILE A 142 2.06 7.10 -26.95
CA ILE A 142 1.18 6.03 -27.45
C ILE A 142 1.89 5.44 -28.69
N ARG A 143 2.60 4.31 -28.54
CA ARG A 143 2.97 3.50 -29.71
C ARG A 143 1.73 2.73 -30.13
N LYS A 144 1.11 3.15 -31.24
CA LYS A 144 0.20 2.26 -31.98
C LYS A 144 1.03 1.09 -32.52
N PRO A 145 0.50 -0.15 -32.51
CA PRO A 145 1.15 -1.26 -33.20
C PRO A 145 1.19 -0.98 -34.71
N PRO A 146 2.25 -1.40 -35.43
CA PRO A 146 2.30 -1.29 -36.87
C PRO A 146 1.27 -2.25 -37.49
N ASP A 147 0.53 -1.74 -38.46
CA ASP A 147 -0.46 -2.46 -39.24
C ASP A 147 0.17 -3.71 -39.90
N ALA A 148 -0.53 -4.84 -39.81
CA ALA A 148 -0.33 -6.04 -40.62
C ALA A 148 -1.66 -6.43 -41.25
#